data_AF-A0A380DI11-F1
#
_entry.id   AF-A0A380DI11-F1
#
_cell.length_a   1.000
_cell.length_b   1.000
_cell.length_c   1.000
_cell.angle_alpha   90.00
_cell.angle_beta   90.00
_cell.angle_gamma   90.00
#
_symmetry.space_group_name_H-M   'P 1'
#
loop_
_entity.id
_entity.type
_entity.pdbx_description
1 polymer ?
#
loop_
_entity_poly.entity_id
_entity_poly.type
_entity_poly.pdbx_seq_one_letter_code
_entity_poly.pdbx_strand_id
1 'polypeptide(L)'
;MIPAFIGAGLIGGIAAVLSNLMVAGYISGAWITQLITVFNVIKDGMLAYLAIFTGINAAKEFGATPGLGGVIGGTTLLTGIAGKNILMNVFTGEPLQPGQGGIIGVIFAVWILSIVEKRLHKIVPNAIDIIVTPTIALLIVGLLTIFIFMPLAGFVSDSLVSVVNELLVLVAYLVDLSLVQASYR
;
A
#
# COMPACT_ATOMS: atom_id res chain seq x y z
N MET A 1 11.90 6.62 6.73
CA MET A 1 11.71 5.30 6.10
C MET A 1 12.78 4.93 5.09
N ILE A 2 13.48 5.90 4.50
CA ILE A 2 14.50 5.66 3.47
C ILE A 2 15.48 4.52 3.83
N PRO A 3 16.10 4.45 5.03
CA PRO A 3 17.03 3.36 5.35
C PRO A 3 16.39 1.96 5.35
N ALA A 4 15.15 1.84 5.84
CA ALA A 4 14.42 0.57 5.87
C ALA A 4 14.08 0.08 4.46
N PHE A 5 13.71 1.01 3.57
CA PHE A 5 13.49 0.72 2.15
C PHE A 5 14.75 0.23 1.45
N ILE A 6 15.88 0.90 1.71
CA ILE A 6 17.17 0.51 1.14
C ILE A 6 17.52 -0.91 1.59
N GLY A 7 17.45 -1.21 2.89
CA GLY A 7 17.78 -2.53 3.43
C GLY A 7 16.90 -3.65 2.86
N ALA A 8 15.57 -3.48 2.93
CA ALA A 8 14.63 -4.49 2.41
C ALA A 8 14.74 -4.65 0.89
N GLY A 9 14.91 -3.56 0.15
CA GLY A 9 15.07 -3.57 -1.31
C GLY A 9 16.34 -4.30 -1.74
N LEU A 10 17.48 -4.05 -1.08
CA LEU A 10 18.73 -4.74 -1.38
C LEU A 10 18.65 -6.25 -1.08
N ILE A 11 18.06 -6.63 0.06
CA ILE A 11 17.84 -8.05 0.41
C ILE A 11 16.94 -8.72 -0.64
N GLY A 12 15.86 -8.06 -1.05
CA GLY A 12 14.98 -8.53 -2.12
C GLY A 12 15.69 -8.64 -3.47
N GLY A 13 16.55 -7.69 -3.81
CA GLY A 13 17.36 -7.71 -5.03
C GLY A 13 18.32 -8.90 -5.05
N ILE A 14 18.98 -9.19 -3.94
CA ILE A 14 19.84 -10.38 -3.81
C ILE A 14 19.00 -11.65 -3.99
N ALA A 15 17.83 -11.75 -3.36
CA ALA A 15 16.92 -12.88 -3.52
C ALA A 15 16.50 -13.09 -4.99
N ALA A 16 16.21 -12.01 -5.71
CA ALA A 16 15.84 -12.04 -7.11
C ALA A 16 16.99 -12.54 -8.00
N VAL A 17 18.22 -12.06 -7.77
CA VAL A 17 19.42 -12.55 -8.49
C VAL A 17 19.63 -14.04 -8.25
N LEU A 18 19.57 -14.50 -6.99
CA LEU A 18 19.71 -15.91 -6.65
C LEU A 18 18.61 -16.76 -7.30
N SER A 19 17.36 -16.29 -7.29
CA SER A 19 16.24 -16.95 -7.95
C SER A 19 16.47 -17.09 -9.47
N ASN A 20 16.94 -16.03 -10.13
CA ASN A 20 17.21 -16.06 -11.57
C ASN A 20 18.36 -17.01 -11.93
N LEU A 21 19.44 -17.04 -11.14
CA LEU A 21 20.54 -17.98 -11.34
C LEU A 21 20.10 -19.44 -11.17
N MET A 22 19.17 -19.69 -10.24
CA MET A 22 18.60 -21.01 -10.02
C MET A 22 17.72 -21.45 -11.19
N VAL A 23 16.86 -20.57 -11.69
CA VAL A 23 16.02 -20.82 -12.89
C VAL A 23 16.89 -21.06 -14.13
N ALA A 24 17.99 -20.33 -14.27
CA ALA A 24 18.95 -20.50 -15.37
C ALA A 24 19.86 -21.74 -15.21
N GLY A 25 19.76 -22.48 -14.10
CA GLY A 25 20.51 -23.71 -13.88
C GLY A 25 21.97 -23.55 -13.43
N TYR A 26 22.43 -22.32 -13.16
CA TYR A 26 23.80 -22.06 -12.70
C TYR A 26 24.03 -22.47 -11.24
N ILE A 27 22.99 -22.44 -10.42
CA ILE A 27 23.02 -22.83 -9.02
C ILE A 27 21.83 -23.75 -8.70
N SER A 28 21.98 -24.66 -7.75
CA SER A 28 20.90 -25.53 -7.31
C SER A 28 21.12 -26.00 -5.86
N GLY A 29 20.04 -26.46 -5.22
CA GLY A 29 20.09 -27.04 -3.88
C GLY A 29 19.00 -26.50 -2.95
N ALA A 30 18.44 -27.38 -2.12
CA ALA A 30 17.35 -27.03 -1.20
C ALA A 30 17.69 -25.89 -0.23
N TRP A 31 18.97 -25.79 0.16
CA TRP A 31 19.45 -24.71 1.04
C TRP A 31 19.38 -23.33 0.37
N ILE A 32 19.57 -23.25 -0.96
CA ILE A 32 19.47 -22.00 -1.72
C ILE A 32 18.02 -21.54 -1.80
N THR A 33 17.09 -22.47 -2.09
CA THR A 33 15.65 -22.18 -2.08
C THR A 33 15.19 -21.66 -0.73
N GLN A 34 15.67 -22.28 0.36
CA GLN A 34 15.38 -21.83 1.72
C GLN A 34 15.94 -20.42 1.98
N LEU A 35 17.16 -20.14 1.53
CA LEU A 35 17.79 -18.82 1.67
C LEU A 35 17.01 -17.73 0.92
N ILE A 36 16.63 -17.99 -0.34
CA ILE A 36 15.78 -17.10 -1.13
C ILE A 36 14.46 -16.83 -0.41
N THR A 37 13.85 -17.87 0.15
CA THR A 37 12.59 -17.76 0.91
C THR A 37 12.78 -16.85 2.13
N VAL A 38 13.84 -17.04 2.92
CA VAL A 38 14.14 -16.20 4.09
C VAL A 38 14.34 -14.73 3.68
N PHE A 39 15.08 -14.47 2.60
CA PHE A 39 15.28 -13.10 2.12
C PHE A 39 13.99 -12.45 1.65
N ASN A 40 13.13 -13.20 0.96
CA ASN A 40 11.81 -12.72 0.57
C ASN A 40 10.94 -12.39 1.79
N VAL A 41 10.92 -13.25 2.82
CA VAL A 41 10.19 -12.97 4.07
C VAL A 41 10.65 -11.66 4.73
N ILE A 42 11.97 -11.41 4.78
CA ILE A 42 12.51 -10.16 5.33
C ILE A 42 12.07 -8.95 4.49
N LYS A 43 12.19 -9.05 3.16
CA LYS A 43 11.75 -8.00 2.23
C LYS A 43 10.25 -7.71 2.36
N ASP A 44 9.43 -8.75 2.43
CA ASP A 44 7.97 -8.66 2.47
C ASP A 44 7.48 -8.07 3.81
N GLY A 45 8.21 -8.29 4.90
CA GLY A 45 7.91 -7.64 6.19
C GLY A 45 7.89 -6.12 6.11
N MET A 46 8.80 -5.50 5.34
CA MET A 46 8.79 -4.05 5.13
C MET A 46 7.57 -3.60 4.33
N LEU A 47 7.25 -4.32 3.25
CA LEU A 47 6.10 -4.00 2.39
C LEU A 47 4.77 -4.14 3.14
N ALA A 48 4.64 -5.16 3.99
CA ALA A 48 3.44 -5.40 4.79
C ALA A 48 3.13 -4.24 5.76
N TYR A 49 4.16 -3.60 6.33
CA TYR A 49 4.00 -2.49 7.27
C TYR A 49 4.12 -1.11 6.62
N LEU A 50 4.24 -1.05 5.30
CA LEU A 50 4.52 0.19 4.60
C LEU A 50 3.44 1.26 4.81
N ALA A 51 2.17 0.88 4.70
CA ALA A 51 1.05 1.78 4.95
C ALA A 51 1.07 2.33 6.38
N ILE A 52 1.31 1.47 7.37
CA ILE A 52 1.34 1.81 8.79
C ILE A 52 2.48 2.80 9.08
N PHE A 53 3.71 2.48 8.66
CA PHE A 53 4.84 3.37 8.88
C PHE A 53 4.69 4.69 8.13
N THR A 54 4.11 4.68 6.93
CA THR A 54 3.83 5.93 6.22
C THR A 54 2.84 6.77 7.00
N GLY A 55 1.76 6.19 7.52
CA GLY A 55 0.80 6.91 8.35
C GLY A 55 1.43 7.51 9.61
N ILE A 56 2.29 6.76 10.30
CA ILE A 56 3.05 7.26 11.47
C ILE A 56 3.91 8.48 11.11
N ASN A 57 4.65 8.41 9.99
CA ASN A 57 5.54 9.49 9.59
C ASN A 57 4.78 10.70 9.04
N ALA A 58 3.69 10.48 8.29
CA ALA A 58 2.80 11.53 7.84
C ALA A 58 2.18 12.27 9.03
N ALA A 59 1.79 11.55 10.09
CA ALA A 59 1.24 12.16 11.30
C ALA A 59 2.29 13.03 12.00
N LYS A 60 3.55 12.57 12.08
CA LYS A 60 4.66 13.40 12.59
C LYS A 60 4.83 14.68 11.78
N GLU A 61 4.81 14.57 10.46
CA GLU A 61 5.00 15.71 9.55
C GLU A 61 3.85 16.73 9.66
N PHE A 62 2.61 16.25 9.74
CA PHE A 62 1.44 17.12 9.85
C PHE A 62 1.13 17.56 11.28
N GLY A 63 1.88 17.09 12.28
CA GLY A 63 1.67 17.40 13.70
C GLY A 63 0.38 16.81 14.27
N ALA A 64 0.04 15.58 13.87
CA ALA A 64 -0.98 14.73 14.45
C ALA A 64 -0.33 13.68 15.38
N THR A 65 -1.12 13.00 16.20
CA THR A 65 -0.59 11.91 17.04
C THR A 65 -0.09 10.75 16.16
N PRO A 66 1.20 10.36 16.23
CA PRO A 66 1.78 9.37 15.31
C PRO A 66 1.11 8.01 15.35
N GLY A 67 0.67 7.57 16.53
CA GLY A 67 -0.06 6.32 16.70
C GLY A 67 -1.38 6.29 15.92
N LEU A 68 -2.14 7.39 15.94
CA LEU A 68 -3.39 7.50 15.19
C LEU A 68 -3.15 7.46 13.68
N GLY A 69 -2.07 8.09 13.21
CA GLY A 69 -1.66 7.96 11.80
C GLY A 69 -1.32 6.53 11.41
N GLY A 70 -0.64 5.79 12.29
CA GLY A 70 -0.38 4.35 12.11
C GLY A 70 -1.66 3.51 12.04
N VAL A 71 -2.66 3.84 12.87
CA VAL A 71 -3.98 3.19 12.83
C VAL A 71 -4.66 3.45 11.48
N ILE A 72 -4.69 4.70 10.99
CA ILE A 72 -5.25 5.02 9.66
C ILE A 72 -4.54 4.23 8.56
N GLY A 73 -3.21 4.14 8.59
CA GLY A 73 -2.45 3.30 7.67
C GLY A 73 -2.86 1.83 7.75
N GLY A 74 -2.99 1.28 8.97
CA GLY A 74 -3.46 -0.09 9.20
C GLY A 74 -4.90 -0.35 8.77
N THR A 75 -5.80 0.65 8.87
CA THR A 75 -7.19 0.56 8.43
C THR A 75 -7.27 0.19 6.94
N THR A 76 -6.38 0.71 6.11
CA THR A 76 -6.35 0.38 4.67
C THR A 76 -6.07 -1.09 4.38
N LEU A 77 -5.49 -1.83 5.33
CA LEU A 77 -5.17 -3.25 5.17
C LEU A 77 -6.39 -4.17 5.40
N LEU A 78 -7.51 -3.61 5.89
CA LEU A 78 -8.77 -4.34 6.11
C LEU A 78 -8.64 -5.62 6.96
N THR A 79 -7.67 -5.66 7.88
CA THR A 79 -7.31 -6.85 8.67
C THR A 79 -8.42 -7.37 9.60
N GLY A 80 -9.50 -6.61 9.79
CA GLY A 80 -10.69 -7.01 10.56
C GLY A 80 -11.80 -7.71 9.76
N ILE A 81 -11.65 -7.85 8.44
CA ILE A 81 -12.64 -8.53 7.61
C ILE A 81 -12.44 -10.04 7.69
N ALA A 82 -13.35 -10.75 8.38
CA ALA A 82 -13.46 -12.21 8.28
C ALA A 82 -14.10 -12.56 6.93
N GLY A 83 -13.57 -13.56 6.21
CA GLY A 83 -13.76 -13.82 4.77
C GLY A 83 -15.18 -13.90 4.16
N LYS A 84 -16.24 -13.62 4.90
CA LYS A 84 -17.61 -13.40 4.40
C LYS A 84 -18.10 -11.94 4.48
N ASN A 85 -17.41 -11.06 5.20
CA ASN A 85 -17.82 -9.68 5.45
C ASN A 85 -17.11 -8.71 4.51
N ILE A 86 -17.43 -8.79 3.22
CA ILE A 86 -16.81 -7.94 2.20
C ILE A 86 -17.37 -6.52 2.33
N LEU A 87 -16.48 -5.53 2.45
CA LEU A 87 -16.86 -4.12 2.33
C LEU A 87 -16.91 -3.77 0.84
N MET A 88 -18.04 -3.24 0.40
CA MET A 88 -18.22 -2.82 -0.99
C MET A 88 -17.80 -1.36 -1.15
N ASN A 89 -17.17 -1.08 -2.29
CA ASN A 89 -16.93 0.26 -2.76
C ASN A 89 -18.27 0.95 -3.03
N VAL A 90 -18.50 2.10 -2.39
CA VAL A 90 -19.78 2.84 -2.48
C VAL A 90 -20.04 3.46 -3.85
N PHE A 91 -19.02 3.63 -4.68
CA PHE A 91 -19.13 4.22 -6.02
C PHE A 91 -19.22 3.15 -7.12
N THR A 92 -18.48 2.05 -7.00
CA THR A 92 -18.42 1.01 -8.06
C THR A 92 -19.24 -0.24 -7.73
N GLY A 93 -19.58 -0.48 -6.46
CA GLY A 93 -20.23 -1.71 -6.01
C GLY A 93 -19.29 -2.92 -5.86
N GLU A 94 -18.02 -2.78 -6.25
CA GLU A 94 -17.02 -3.86 -6.20
C GLU A 94 -16.42 -4.04 -4.80
N PRO A 95 -15.91 -5.25 -4.45
CA PRO A 95 -15.18 -5.48 -3.20
C PRO A 95 -13.98 -4.53 -3.02
N LEU A 96 -13.89 -3.89 -1.85
CA LEU A 96 -12.70 -3.16 -1.46
C LEU A 96 -11.53 -4.13 -1.29
N GLN A 97 -10.40 -3.78 -1.90
CA GLN A 97 -9.18 -4.57 -1.81
C GLN A 97 -8.28 -4.06 -0.66
N PRO A 98 -7.63 -4.95 0.10
CA PRO A 98 -6.60 -4.54 1.06
C PRO A 98 -5.52 -3.68 0.39
N GLY A 99 -5.21 -2.55 1.01
CA GLY A 99 -4.25 -1.58 0.48
C GLY A 99 -4.78 -0.73 -0.68
N GLN A 100 -6.05 -0.87 -1.07
CA GLN A 100 -6.67 -0.01 -2.08
C GLN A 100 -6.58 1.45 -1.65
N GLY A 101 -6.11 2.30 -2.55
CA GLY A 101 -5.79 3.70 -2.30
C GLY A 101 -4.32 4.00 -2.02
N GLY A 102 -3.53 2.95 -1.74
CA GLY A 102 -2.09 3.04 -1.65
C GLY A 102 -1.58 4.00 -0.59
N ILE A 103 -0.27 4.27 -0.67
CA ILE A 103 0.43 5.11 0.30
C ILE A 103 -0.04 6.57 0.22
N ILE A 104 -0.35 7.05 -0.99
CA ILE A 104 -0.83 8.41 -1.21
C ILE A 104 -2.16 8.63 -0.49
N GLY A 105 -3.08 7.66 -0.58
CA GLY A 105 -4.36 7.71 0.15
C GLY A 105 -4.16 7.78 1.66
N VAL A 106 -3.21 7.02 2.20
CA VAL A 106 -2.85 7.09 3.63
C VAL A 106 -2.33 8.48 4.02
N ILE A 107 -1.41 9.06 3.25
CA ILE A 107 -0.86 10.39 3.54
C ILE A 107 -1.98 11.43 3.56
N PHE A 108 -2.87 11.39 2.57
CA PHE A 108 -4.00 12.32 2.50
C PHE A 108 -4.99 12.13 3.65
N ALA A 109 -5.30 10.89 4.02
CA ALA A 109 -6.15 10.58 5.17
C ALA A 109 -5.55 11.13 6.47
N VAL A 110 -4.23 10.98 6.68
CA VAL A 110 -3.53 11.46 7.86
C VAL A 110 -3.41 12.99 7.87
N TRP A 111 -3.33 13.63 6.71
CA TRP A 111 -3.45 15.09 6.63
C TRP A 111 -4.81 15.57 7.16
N ILE A 112 -5.92 14.94 6.74
CA ILE A 112 -7.26 15.23 7.27
C ILE A 112 -7.34 14.92 8.77
N LEU A 113 -6.75 13.82 9.23
CA LEU A 113 -6.64 13.47 10.65
C LEU A 113 -6.02 14.61 11.45
N SER A 114 -4.92 15.19 10.96
CA SER A 114 -4.26 16.30 11.66
C SER A 114 -5.18 17.51 11.84
N ILE A 115 -6.05 17.80 10.87
CA ILE A 115 -6.99 18.92 10.93
C ILE A 115 -8.11 18.61 11.92
N VAL A 116 -8.67 17.41 11.85
CA VAL A 116 -9.77 16.96 12.73
C VAL A 116 -9.32 16.90 14.18
N GLU A 117 -8.18 16.26 14.45
CA GLU A 117 -7.60 16.12 15.79
C GLU A 117 -7.33 17.49 16.43
N LYS A 118 -6.66 18.41 15.71
CA LYS A 118 -6.38 19.77 16.21
C LYS A 118 -7.64 20.60 16.47
N ARG A 119 -8.73 20.35 15.72
CA ARG A 119 -10.02 21.02 15.97
C ARG A 119 -10.72 20.44 17.20
N LEU A 120 -10.70 19.13 17.37
CA LEU A 120 -11.30 18.47 18.52
C LEU A 120 -10.64 18.90 19.82
N HIS A 121 -9.31 18.99 19.88
CA HIS A 121 -8.59 19.53 21.05
C HIS A 121 -9.01 20.94 21.47
N LYS A 122 -9.60 21.74 20.57
CA LYS A 122 -10.11 23.09 20.89
C LYS A 122 -11.54 23.09 21.42
N ILE A 123 -12.30 22.05 21.14
CA ILE A 123 -13.74 21.95 21.44
C ILE A 123 -13.97 21.07 22.67
N VAL A 124 -13.15 20.03 22.83
CA VAL A 124 -13.29 19.03 23.89
C VAL A 124 -12.68 19.55 25.20
N PRO A 125 -13.36 19.42 26.35
CA PRO A 125 -12.79 19.80 27.64
C PRO A 125 -11.56 18.97 28.00
N ASN A 126 -10.53 19.62 28.56
CA ASN A 126 -9.24 19.00 28.92
C ASN A 126 -9.37 17.71 29.75
N ALA A 127 -10.40 17.60 30.60
CA ALA A 127 -10.60 16.44 31.47
C ALA A 127 -10.87 15.13 30.71
N ILE A 128 -11.42 15.21 29.49
CA ILE A 128 -11.81 14.03 28.68
C ILE A 128 -11.13 14.00 27.31
N ASP A 129 -10.35 15.04 26.98
CA ASP A 129 -9.69 15.25 25.69
C ASP A 129 -8.83 14.06 25.26
N ILE A 130 -8.05 13.49 26.19
CA ILE A 130 -7.18 12.34 25.93
C ILE A 130 -7.91 11.06 25.47
N ILE A 131 -9.21 10.95 25.73
CA ILE A 131 -10.03 9.81 25.31
C ILE A 131 -10.90 10.20 24.11
N VAL A 132 -11.61 11.32 24.22
CA VAL A 132 -12.66 11.71 23.27
C VAL A 132 -12.06 12.16 21.95
N THR A 133 -11.01 12.99 21.98
CA THR A 133 -10.39 13.52 20.76
C THR A 133 -9.83 12.41 19.86
N PRO A 134 -8.95 11.50 20.33
CA PRO A 134 -8.44 10.43 19.46
C PRO A 134 -9.54 9.47 19.01
N THR A 135 -10.56 9.20 19.84
CA THR A 135 -11.68 8.32 19.48
C THR A 135 -12.51 8.90 18.34
N ILE A 136 -12.94 10.16 18.46
CA ILE A 136 -13.75 10.82 17.44
C ILE A 136 -12.93 11.06 16.17
N ALA A 137 -11.66 11.46 16.30
CA ALA A 137 -10.78 11.66 15.16
C ALA A 137 -10.60 10.38 14.34
N LEU A 138 -10.29 9.25 15.00
CA LEU A 138 -10.18 7.96 14.34
C LEU A 138 -11.49 7.48 13.74
N LEU A 139 -12.63 7.66 14.44
CA LEU A 139 -13.92 7.24 13.91
C LEU A 139 -14.26 7.99 12.63
N ILE A 140 -14.15 9.32 12.64
CA ILE A 140 -14.46 10.16 11.47
C ILE A 140 -13.50 9.81 10.33
N VAL A 141 -12.20 9.84 10.57
CA VAL A 141 -11.20 9.71 9.51
C VAL A 141 -11.07 8.27 9.03
N GLY A 142 -11.23 7.28 9.91
CA GLY A 142 -11.29 5.87 9.54
C GLY A 142 -12.47 5.58 8.62
N LEU A 143 -13.66 6.11 8.92
CA LEU A 143 -14.83 5.99 8.04
C LEU A 143 -14.60 6.68 6.69
N LEU A 144 -14.06 7.91 6.70
CA LEU A 144 -13.69 8.61 5.46
C LEU A 144 -12.65 7.83 4.66
N THR A 145 -11.71 7.18 5.33
CA THR A 145 -10.68 6.37 4.67
C THR A 145 -11.32 5.20 3.93
N ILE A 146 -12.15 4.41 4.60
CA ILE A 146 -12.79 3.23 4.00
C ILE A 146 -13.77 3.61 2.90
N PHE A 147 -14.65 4.58 3.14
CA PHE A 147 -15.79 4.83 2.24
C PHE A 147 -15.55 5.93 1.21
N ILE A 148 -14.48 6.71 1.34
CA ILE A 148 -14.17 7.80 0.40
C ILE A 148 -12.76 7.63 -0.17
N PHE A 149 -11.72 7.60 0.66
CA PHE A 149 -10.34 7.64 0.17
C PHE A 149 -9.91 6.36 -0.53
N MET A 150 -10.22 5.18 0.02
CA MET A 150 -9.93 3.89 -0.62
C MET A 150 -10.65 3.77 -1.98
N PRO A 151 -11.97 4.03 -2.11
CA PRO A 151 -12.65 4.03 -3.40
C PRO A 151 -12.09 5.02 -4.42
N LEU A 152 -11.85 6.27 -4.03
CA LEU A 152 -11.36 7.30 -4.95
C LEU A 152 -9.98 6.96 -5.50
N ALA A 153 -9.08 6.51 -4.63
CA ALA A 153 -7.75 6.15 -5.08
C ALA A 153 -7.74 4.75 -5.76
N GLY A 154 -8.73 3.90 -5.50
CA GLY A 154 -9.05 2.74 -6.34
C GLY A 154 -9.38 3.14 -7.77
N PHE A 155 -10.32 4.07 -7.96
CA PHE A 155 -10.68 4.60 -9.29
C PHE A 155 -9.48 5.17 -10.05
N VAL A 156 -8.61 5.92 -9.36
CA VAL A 156 -7.35 6.42 -9.95
C VAL A 156 -6.41 5.28 -10.34
N SER A 157 -6.31 4.24 -9.49
CA SER A 157 -5.46 3.08 -9.75
C SER A 157 -5.97 2.29 -10.97
N ASP A 158 -7.28 2.04 -11.05
CA ASP A 158 -7.89 1.33 -12.17
C ASP A 158 -7.71 2.09 -13.49
N SER A 159 -7.83 3.42 -13.45
CA SER A 159 -7.56 4.28 -14.60
C SER A 159 -6.11 4.16 -15.07
N LEU A 160 -5.15 4.13 -14.13
CA LEU A 160 -3.73 3.96 -14.44
C LEU A 160 -3.46 2.58 -15.06
N VAL A 161 -4.05 1.52 -14.50
CA VAL A 161 -3.92 0.14 -15.00
C VAL A 161 -4.49 0.03 -16.41
N SER A 162 -5.62 0.67 -16.70
CA SER A 162 -6.18 0.71 -18.05
C SER A 162 -5.19 1.28 -19.06
N VAL A 163 -4.55 2.42 -18.74
CA VAL A 163 -3.54 3.04 -19.60
C VAL A 163 -2.33 2.12 -19.81
N VAL A 164 -1.85 1.48 -18.74
CA VAL A 164 -0.72 0.53 -18.83
C VAL A 164 -1.09 -0.65 -19.73
N ASN A 165 -2.29 -1.20 -19.60
CA ASN A 165 -2.73 -2.34 -20.42
C ASN A 165 -2.84 -1.98 -21.91
N GLU A 166 -3.35 -0.78 -22.23
CA GLU A 166 -3.37 -0.29 -23.61
C GLU A 166 -1.96 -0.15 -24.19
N LEU A 167 -1.01 0.36 -23.40
CA LEU A 167 0.40 0.44 -23.80
C LEU A 167 1.02 -0.95 -24.02
N LEU A 168 0.70 -1.93 -23.16
CA LEU A 168 1.20 -3.30 -23.32
C LEU A 168 0.69 -3.96 -24.60
N VAL A 169 -0.60 -3.77 -24.93
CA VAL A 169 -1.17 -4.26 -26.19
C VAL A 169 -0.49 -3.61 -27.39
N LEU A 170 -0.23 -2.31 -27.33
CA LEU A 170 0.50 -1.60 -28.38
C LEU A 170 1.92 -2.16 -28.55
N VAL A 171 2.65 -2.40 -27.45
CA VAL A 171 3.99 -2.98 -27.49
C VAL A 171 3.97 -4.38 -28.08
N ALA A 172 3.03 -5.23 -27.68
CA ALA A 172 2.89 -6.58 -28.22
C ALA A 172 2.66 -6.56 -29.74
N TYR A 173 1.78 -5.68 -30.22
CA TYR A 173 1.53 -5.49 -31.65
C TYR A 173 2.77 -5.05 -32.43
N LEU A 174 3.58 -4.14 -31.87
CA LEU A 174 4.83 -3.69 -32.49
C LEU A 174 5.88 -4.81 -32.57
N VAL A 175 5.97 -5.64 -31.54
CA VAL A 175 6.87 -6.81 -31.53
C VAL A 175 6.45 -7.81 -32.61
N ASP A 176 5.16 -8.15 -32.69
CA ASP A 176 4.65 -9.07 -33.73
C ASP A 176 4.94 -8.54 -35.14
N LEU A 177 4.74 -7.24 -35.38
CA LEU A 177 5.06 -6.63 -36.67
C LEU A 177 6.57 -6.72 -37.00
N SER A 178 7.44 -6.56 -35.99
CA SER A 178 8.89 -6.66 -36.19
C SER A 178 9.35 -8.10 -36.52
N LEU A 179 8.72 -9.11 -35.91
CA LEU A 179 8.98 -10.52 -36.20
C LEU A 179 8.51 -10.90 -37.60
N VAL A 180 7.36 -10.39 -38.03
CA VAL A 180 6.88 -10.56 -39.41
C VAL A 180 7.83 -9.94 -40.41
N GLN A 181 8.34 -8.72 -40.17
CA GLN A 181 9.30 -8.09 -41.08
C GLN A 181 10.64 -8.83 -41.16
N ALA A 182 11.07 -9.45 -40.04
CA ALA A 182 12.31 -10.21 -39.99
C ALA A 182 12.24 -11.55 -40.75
N SER A 183 11.05 -12.15 -40.91
CA SER A 183 10.88 -13.42 -41.65
C SER A 183 10.86 -13.27 -43.17
N TYR A 184 10.72 -12.04 -43.68
CA TYR A 184 10.79 -11.71 -45.11
C TYR A 184 12.19 -11.33 -45.60
N ARG A 185 13.20 -11.35 -44.72
CA ARG A 185 14.62 -11.15 -45.05
C ARG A 185 15.37 -12.48 -44.99
#